data_AF-A0A3D3T887-F1
#
_entry.id   AF-A0A3D3T887-F1
#
_cell.length_a   1.000
_cell.length_b   1.000
_cell.length_c   1.000
_cell.angle_alpha   90.00
_cell.angle_beta   90.00
_cell.angle_gamma   90.00
#
_symmetry.space_group_name_H-M   'P 1'
#
loop_
_entity.id
_entity.type
_entity.pdbx_description
1 polymer ?
#
loop_
_entity_poly.entity_id
_entity_poly.type
_entity_poly.pdbx_seq_one_letter_code
_entity_poly.pdbx_strand_id
1 'polypeptide(L)'
;LHFELCYYQGIDYAIARNLKKFDAGAQGEHKILRGFEPVQTHSLHWIRHPGFAEAIARFLEQERRDNSAYIASARAVLPYKEGVVSDTD
;
A
#
# COMPACT_ATOMS: atom_id res chain seq x y z
N LEU A 1 -16.33 8.71 13.15
CA LEU A 1 -15.97 7.56 14.00
C LEU A 1 -15.04 6.56 13.30
N HIS A 2 -15.38 6.04 12.11
CA HIS A 2 -14.56 5.03 11.40
C HIS A 2 -13.07 5.36 11.32
N PHE A 3 -12.68 6.54 10.82
CA PHE A 3 -11.25 6.90 10.67
C PHE A 3 -10.51 7.03 11.99
N GLU A 4 -11.18 7.55 13.02
CA GLU A 4 -10.59 7.71 14.35
C GLU A 4 -10.17 6.35 14.91
N LEU A 5 -11.12 5.41 14.95
CA LEU A 5 -10.89 4.09 15.52
C LEU A 5 -9.99 3.21 14.64
N CYS A 6 -10.13 3.31 13.32
CA CYS A 6 -9.41 2.41 12.42
C CYS A 6 -7.99 2.90 12.10
N TYR A 7 -7.72 4.21 12.12
CA TYR A 7 -6.42 4.76 11.70
C TYR A 7 -5.72 5.52 12.83
N TYR A 8 -6.34 6.59 13.33
CA TYR A 8 -5.62 7.55 14.19
C TYR A 8 -5.25 6.96 15.55
N GLN A 9 -6.16 6.25 16.21
CA GLN A 9 -5.83 5.58 17.47
C GLN A 9 -4.73 4.51 17.31
N GLY A 10 -4.72 3.80 16.18
CA GLY A 10 -3.68 2.82 15.86
C GLY A 10 -2.32 3.46 15.59
N ILE A 11 -2.30 4.60 14.89
CA ILE A 11 -1.10 5.40 14.64
C ILE A 11 -0.55 5.95 15.96
N ASP A 12 -1.40 6.55 16.80
CA ASP A 12 -1.00 7.08 18.11
C ASP A 12 -0.42 5.99 19.00
N TYR A 13 -1.06 4.82 19.02
CA TYR A 13 -0.56 3.62 19.71
C TYR A 13 0.84 3.22 19.23
N ALA A 14 1.06 3.22 17.90
CA ALA A 14 2.33 2.86 17.30
C ALA A 14 3.43 3.86 17.65
N ILE A 15 3.14 5.16 17.56
CA ILE A 15 4.05 6.25 17.95
C ILE A 15 4.43 6.13 19.43
N ALA A 16 3.44 6.00 20.32
CA ALA A 16 3.67 5.90 21.77
C ALA A 16 4.54 4.69 22.17
N ARG A 17 4.53 3.62 21.36
CA ARG A 17 5.34 2.41 21.58
C ARG A 17 6.60 2.33 20.72
N ASN A 18 6.95 3.40 20.00
CA ASN A 18 8.08 3.43 19.08
C ASN A 18 8.04 2.32 18.00
N LEU A 19 6.84 1.87 17.63
CA LEU A 19 6.66 0.96 16.51
C LEU A 19 6.91 1.72 15.21
N LYS A 20 7.67 1.10 14.30
CA LYS A 20 8.11 1.74 13.06
C LYS A 20 7.09 1.70 11.93
N LYS A 21 6.06 0.86 12.05
CA LYS A 21 5.09 0.60 10.98
C LYS A 21 3.69 0.43 11.56
N PHE A 22 2.71 0.98 10.86
CA PHE A 22 1.30 0.76 11.09
C PHE A 22 0.63 0.45 9.75
N ASP A 23 -0.17 -0.62 9.71
CA ASP A 23 -0.90 -1.04 8.53
C ASP A 23 -2.41 -0.89 8.79
N ALA A 24 -3.07 -0.07 7.99
CA ALA A 24 -4.50 0.18 8.07
C ALA A 24 -5.36 -0.90 7.40
N GLY A 25 -4.75 -1.98 6.90
CA GLY A 25 -5.38 -3.09 6.20
C GLY A 25 -5.70 -2.78 4.72
N ALA A 26 -6.42 -3.68 4.06
CA ALA A 26 -6.89 -3.51 2.69
C ALA A 26 -8.20 -2.69 2.65
N GLN A 27 -8.14 -1.41 2.26
CA GLN A 27 -9.34 -0.60 1.98
C GLN A 27 -8.97 0.52 0.98
N GLY A 28 -9.99 1.12 0.37
CA GLY A 28 -9.87 1.96 -0.84
C GLY A 28 -8.99 3.22 -0.77
N GLU A 29 -8.97 3.93 -1.90
CA GLU A 29 -8.03 5.01 -2.24
C GLU A 29 -8.05 6.21 -1.28
N HIS A 30 -9.11 6.35 -0.48
CA HIS A 30 -9.24 7.40 0.53
C HIS A 30 -8.11 7.37 1.57
N LYS A 31 -7.38 6.26 1.68
CA LYS A 31 -6.18 6.14 2.53
C LYS A 31 -4.98 6.94 2.01
N ILE A 32 -4.82 7.07 0.69
CA ILE A 32 -3.68 7.76 0.07
C ILE A 32 -3.65 9.22 0.51
N LEU A 33 -4.77 9.93 0.37
CA LEU A 33 -4.91 11.34 0.80
C LEU A 33 -4.74 11.53 2.32
N ARG A 34 -4.75 10.45 3.11
CA ARG A 34 -4.52 10.47 4.56
C ARG A 34 -3.07 10.11 4.94
N GLY A 35 -2.19 9.95 3.97
CA GLY A 35 -0.76 9.68 4.20
C GLY A 35 -0.38 8.20 4.19
N PHE A 36 -1.31 7.29 3.88
CA PHE A 36 -0.92 5.88 3.70
C PHE A 36 -0.27 5.72 2.33
N GLU A 37 1.05 5.55 2.32
CA GLU A 37 1.83 5.32 1.11
C GLU A 37 1.45 3.97 0.47
N PRO A 38 1.23 3.91 -0.86
CA PRO A 38 1.05 2.64 -1.55
C PRO A 38 2.37 1.84 -1.55
N VAL A 39 2.29 0.61 -1.06
CA VAL A 39 3.44 -0.32 -1.01
C VAL A 39 3.14 -1.54 -1.88
N GLN A 40 4.05 -1.86 -2.79
CA GLN A 40 3.96 -3.09 -3.58
C GLN A 40 4.01 -4.30 -2.65
N THR A 41 2.99 -5.14 -2.74
CA THR A 41 2.85 -6.37 -1.94
C THR A 41 2.83 -7.58 -2.86
N HIS A 42 3.43 -8.68 -2.41
CA HIS A 42 3.47 -9.93 -3.15
C HIS A 42 2.61 -10.98 -2.45
N SER A 43 1.95 -11.82 -3.25
CA SER A 43 1.21 -12.98 -2.76
C SER A 43 1.67 -14.22 -3.50
N LEU A 44 1.58 -15.38 -2.85
CA LEU A 44 1.97 -16.67 -3.41
C LEU A 44 0.74 -17.56 -3.55
N HIS A 45 0.52 -18.09 -4.74
CA HIS A 45 -0.65 -18.91 -5.05
C HIS A 45 -0.19 -20.19 -5.73
N TRP A 46 -0.64 -21.34 -5.23
CA TRP A 46 -0.45 -22.61 -5.90
C TRP A 46 -1.65 -22.89 -6.82
N ILE A 47 -1.39 -22.99 -8.12
CA ILE A 47 -2.42 -23.25 -9.12
C ILE A 47 -2.26 -24.67 -9.65
N ARG A 48 -3.19 -25.55 -9.26
CA ARG A 48 -3.12 -26.98 -9.60
C ARG A 48 -3.36 -27.26 -11.09
N HIS A 49 -4.30 -26.55 -11.72
CA HIS A 49 -4.69 -26.83 -13.11
C HIS A 49 -3.77 -26.07 -14.09
N PRO A 50 -3.04 -26.74 -14.99
CA PRO A 50 -2.06 -26.09 -15.87
C PRO A 50 -2.66 -24.99 -16.74
N GLY A 51 -3.84 -25.21 -17.30
CA GLY A 51 -4.50 -24.19 -18.15
C GLY A 51 -4.87 -22.92 -17.39
N PHE A 52 -5.16 -23.01 -16.08
CA PHE A 52 -5.39 -21.82 -15.26
C PHE A 52 -4.08 -21.15 -14.88
N ALA A 53 -3.03 -21.92 -14.58
CA ALA A 53 -1.71 -21.36 -14.31
C ALA A 53 -1.21 -20.52 -15.50
N GLU A 54 -1.39 -21.02 -16.71
CA GLU A 54 -1.00 -20.32 -17.95
C GLU A 54 -1.85 -19.07 -18.20
N ALA A 55 -3.17 -19.17 -18.03
CA ALA A 55 -4.07 -18.03 -18.20
C ALA A 55 -3.79 -16.91 -17.20
N ILE A 56 -3.57 -17.26 -15.93
CA ILE A 56 -3.20 -16.32 -14.88
C ILE A 56 -1.83 -15.70 -15.20
N ALA A 57 -0.83 -16.50 -15.58
CA ALA A 57 0.50 -15.99 -15.91
C ALA A 57 0.47 -14.92 -17.02
N ARG A 58 -0.29 -15.15 -18.09
CA ARG A 58 -0.48 -14.15 -19.16
C ARG A 58 -1.16 -12.87 -18.65
N PHE A 59 -2.20 -12.99 -17.83
CA PHE A 59 -2.87 -11.83 -17.25
C PHE A 59 -1.93 -11.00 -16.37
N LEU A 60 -1.08 -11.66 -15.56
CA LEU A 60 -0.13 -11.00 -14.67
C LEU A 60 0.90 -10.14 -15.42
N GLU A 61 1.19 -10.40 -16.69
CA GLU A 61 2.07 -9.52 -17.49
C GLU A 61 1.48 -8.11 -17.69
N GLN A 62 0.16 -8.04 -17.87
CA GLN A 62 -0.56 -6.77 -17.95
C GLN A 62 -0.75 -6.17 -16.55
N GLU A 63 -1.22 -6.97 -15.60
CA GLU A 63 -1.54 -6.50 -14.25
C GLU A 63 -0.31 -5.88 -13.55
N ARG A 64 0.90 -6.43 -13.74
CA ARG A 64 2.12 -5.85 -13.15
C ARG A 64 2.40 -4.43 -13.65
N ARG A 65 2.15 -4.17 -14.94
CA ARG A 65 2.35 -2.84 -15.53
C ARG A 65 1.30 -1.86 -14.99
N ASP A 66 0.05 -2.29 -14.92
CA ASP A 66 -1.05 -1.48 -14.41
C ASP A 66 -0.87 -1.15 -12.93
N ASN A 67 -0.48 -2.14 -12.11
CA ASN A 67 -0.17 -1.94 -10.70
C ASN A 67 1.01 -0.97 -10.50
N SER A 68 2.06 -1.08 -11.32
CA SER A 68 3.20 -0.17 -11.24
C SER A 68 2.80 1.27 -11.58
N ALA A 69 2.00 1.45 -12.64
CA ALA A 69 1.47 2.76 -13.04
C ALA A 69 0.55 3.34 -11.96
N TYR A 70 -0.30 2.49 -11.36
CA TYR A 70 -1.18 2.88 -10.27
C TYR A 70 -0.41 3.31 -9.02
N ILE A 71 0.63 2.56 -8.62
CA ILE A 71 1.47 2.96 -7.47
C ILE A 71 2.13 4.32 -7.74
N ALA A 72 2.61 4.56 -8.95
CA ALA A 72 3.20 5.84 -9.32
C ALA A 72 2.18 7.00 -9.25
N SER A 73 0.97 6.81 -9.79
CA SER A 73 -0.08 7.83 -9.75
C SER A 73 -0.59 8.08 -8.33
N ALA A 74 -0.73 7.03 -7.52
CA ALA A 74 -1.11 7.12 -6.11
C ALA A 74 -0.06 7.88 -5.28
N ARG A 75 1.23 7.66 -5.54
CA ARG A 75 2.31 8.41 -4.86
C ARG A 75 2.26 9.91 -5.18
N ALA A 76 1.93 10.28 -6.42
CA ALA A 76 1.87 11.67 -6.86
C ALA A 76 0.78 12.50 -6.15
N VAL A 77 -0.19 11.85 -5.49
CA VAL A 77 -1.27 12.52 -4.75
C VAL A 77 -1.15 12.39 -3.23
N LEU A 78 -0.02 11.89 -2.73
CA LEU A 78 0.23 11.83 -1.29
C LEU A 78 0.29 13.24 -0.68
N PRO A 79 -0.18 13.43 0.58
CA PRO A 79 -0.20 14.73 1.23
C PRO A 79 1.18 15.18 1.76
N TYR A 80 2.27 14.55 1.33
CA TYR A 80 3.63 14.85 1.77
C TYR A 80 4.34 15.78 0.80
N LYS A 81 5.16 16.69 1.33
CA LYS A 81 6.01 17.55 0.50
C LYS A 81 7.21 16.76 -0.03
N GLU A 82 7.46 16.84 -1.32
CA GLU A 82 8.69 16.30 -1.91
C GLU A 82 9.93 17.08 -1.40
N GLY A 83 11.02 16.38 -1.12
CA GLY A 83 12.31 17.00 -0.77
C GLY A 83 12.48 17.43 0.69
N VAL A 84 11.60 17.05 1.61
CA VAL A 84 11.87 17.20 3.06
C VAL A 84 12.85 16.10 3.48
N VAL A 85 14.14 16.35 3.30
CA VAL A 85 15.20 15.57 3.94
C VAL A 85 15.02 15.75 5.44
N SER A 86 14.68 14.68 6.16
CA SER A 86 14.76 14.70 7.61
C SER A 86 16.25 14.69 7.97
N ASP A 87 16.80 15.85 8.28
CA ASP A 87 18.04 15.95 9.05
C ASP A 87 17.83 15.17 10.34
N THR A 88 18.33 13.95 10.38
CA THR A 88 18.38 13.14 11.58
C THR A 88 19.72 12.43 11.58
N ASP A 89 20.61 12.96 12.42
CA ASP A 89 21.82 12.33 12.93
C ASP A 89 21.53 10.98 13.61
#